data_AF-A0A1M6WTL2-F1
#
_entry.id   AF-A0A1M6WTL2-F1
#
_cell.length_a   1.000
_cell.length_b   1.000
_cell.length_c   1.000
_cell.angle_alpha   90.00
_cell.angle_beta   90.00
_cell.angle_gamma   90.00
#
_symmetry.space_group_name_H-M   'P 1'
#
loop_
_entity.id
_entity.type
_entity.pdbx_description
1 polymer ?
#
loop_
_entity_poly.entity_id
_entity_poly.type
_entity_poly.pdbx_seq_one_letter_code
_entity_poly.pdbx_strand_id
1 'polypeptide(L)'
;MNPARFLAATFAAASLGAVLPGSANADDAPSPCASLKRIVAAAPGGLASLTPDDGRGVAQPYGDDAQCSASGGSYQCTWTPHHDAGSSADALQAVAADIASCLPEATHDQNSPGRQHFYLGAPGKRTEITLAPAGSARLRLVVSGQ
;
A
#
# COMPACT_ATOMS: atom_id res chain seq x y z
N MET A 1 -67.60 -9.87 -47.61
CA MET A 1 -67.31 -11.22 -47.10
C MET A 1 -65.86 -11.54 -47.38
N ASN A 2 -64.98 -11.47 -46.38
CA ASN A 2 -64.09 -12.58 -46.02
C ASN A 2 -63.27 -12.26 -44.75
N PRO A 3 -62.88 -13.30 -44.00
CA PRO A 3 -62.41 -13.22 -42.63
C PRO A 3 -60.88 -13.25 -42.53
N ALA A 4 -60.32 -12.82 -41.41
CA ALA A 4 -59.09 -13.40 -40.88
C ALA A 4 -58.89 -12.97 -39.42
N ARG A 5 -59.26 -13.87 -38.51
CA ARG A 5 -58.74 -13.88 -37.14
C ARG A 5 -57.28 -14.31 -37.19
N PHE A 6 -56.38 -13.52 -36.63
CA PHE A 6 -55.02 -13.98 -36.33
C PHE A 6 -54.70 -13.76 -34.85
N LEU A 7 -54.63 -14.93 -34.20
CA LEU A 7 -53.86 -15.38 -33.04
C LEU A 7 -53.02 -14.36 -32.25
N ALA A 8 -53.20 -14.46 -30.93
CA ALA A 8 -52.39 -13.88 -29.87
C ALA A 8 -50.92 -14.33 -29.93
N ALA A 9 -50.01 -13.40 -29.64
CA ALA A 9 -48.63 -13.69 -29.28
C ALA A 9 -48.29 -12.94 -27.99
N THR A 10 -47.97 -13.71 -26.97
CA THR A 10 -47.47 -13.34 -25.64
C THR A 10 -46.15 -12.57 -25.73
N PHE A 11 -46.09 -11.34 -25.22
CA PHE A 11 -44.83 -10.63 -25.00
C PHE A 11 -44.22 -11.04 -23.65
N ALA A 12 -43.06 -11.67 -23.72
CA ALA A 12 -42.23 -12.05 -22.58
C ALA A 12 -41.64 -10.80 -21.91
N ALA A 13 -41.63 -10.80 -20.58
CA ALA A 13 -41.00 -9.78 -19.75
C ALA A 13 -39.47 -9.85 -19.89
N ALA A 14 -38.85 -8.74 -20.29
CA ALA A 14 -37.41 -8.54 -20.19
C ALA A 14 -37.11 -7.59 -19.02
N SER A 15 -36.80 -8.15 -17.86
CA SER A 15 -36.24 -7.42 -16.72
C SER A 15 -34.78 -7.05 -17.03
N LEU A 16 -34.53 -5.76 -17.27
CA LEU A 16 -33.16 -5.23 -17.27
C LEU A 16 -32.62 -5.25 -15.83
N GLY A 17 -31.79 -6.24 -15.53
CA GLY A 17 -30.91 -6.19 -14.36
C GLY A 17 -29.87 -5.10 -14.57
N ALA A 18 -30.05 -3.96 -13.90
CA ALA A 18 -29.04 -2.92 -13.83
C ALA A 18 -27.82 -3.46 -13.05
N VAL A 19 -26.76 -3.83 -13.77
CA VAL A 19 -25.44 -4.03 -13.18
C VAL A 19 -24.91 -2.65 -12.83
N LEU A 20 -24.99 -2.27 -11.55
CA LEU A 20 -24.31 -1.08 -11.04
C LEU A 20 -22.80 -1.33 -11.14
N PRO A 21 -22.03 -0.58 -11.94
CA PRO A 21 -20.59 -0.60 -11.82
C PRO A 21 -20.24 0.00 -10.45
N GLY A 22 -19.55 -0.77 -9.61
CA GLY A 22 -18.97 -0.25 -8.39
C GLY A 22 -18.07 0.93 -8.75
N SER A 23 -18.41 2.12 -8.27
CA SER A 23 -17.60 3.32 -8.40
C SER A 23 -16.33 3.13 -7.58
N ALA A 24 -15.27 2.65 -8.24
CA ALA A 24 -13.91 2.81 -7.75
C ALA A 24 -13.52 4.28 -7.96
N ASN A 25 -13.32 5.01 -6.86
CA ASN A 25 -12.80 6.36 -6.90
C ASN A 25 -11.30 6.29 -7.17
N ALA A 26 -10.76 7.23 -7.95
CA ALA A 26 -9.31 7.35 -8.14
C ALA A 26 -8.57 7.63 -6.79
N ASP A 27 -9.29 8.13 -5.78
CA ASP A 27 -8.83 8.30 -4.41
C ASP A 27 -8.73 6.98 -3.61
N ASP A 28 -9.21 5.85 -4.16
CA ASP A 28 -9.10 4.53 -3.53
C ASP A 28 -7.69 3.91 -3.72
N ALA A 29 -6.81 4.56 -4.50
CA ALA A 29 -5.40 4.19 -4.54
C ALA A 29 -4.78 4.48 -3.15
N PRO A 30 -4.17 3.49 -2.48
CA PRO A 30 -3.60 3.71 -1.16
C PRO A 30 -2.49 4.75 -1.27
N SER A 31 -2.70 5.92 -0.65
CA SER A 31 -1.62 6.91 -0.53
C SER A 31 -0.50 6.34 0.35
N PRO A 32 0.76 6.73 0.14
CA PRO A 32 1.87 6.28 0.98
C PRO A 32 1.60 6.47 2.47
N CYS A 33 0.96 7.57 2.87
CA CYS A 33 0.53 7.79 4.25
C CYS A 33 -0.52 6.79 4.75
N ALA A 34 -1.52 6.44 3.95
CA ALA A 34 -2.56 5.50 4.36
C ALA A 34 -1.97 4.10 4.59
N SER A 35 -1.12 3.64 3.66
CA SER A 35 -0.41 2.37 3.81
C SER A 35 0.53 2.37 5.01
N LEU A 36 1.37 3.40 5.19
CA LEU A 36 2.28 3.50 6.34
C LEU A 36 1.54 3.47 7.67
N LYS A 37 0.48 4.28 7.82
CA LYS A 37 -0.34 4.32 9.05
C LYS A 37 -0.98 2.97 9.35
N ARG A 38 -1.49 2.30 8.32
CA ARG A 38 -2.10 0.96 8.46
C ARG A 38 -1.08 -0.08 8.92
N ILE A 39 0.10 -0.12 8.32
CA ILE A 39 1.17 -1.06 8.71
C ILE A 39 1.63 -0.79 10.15
N VAL A 40 1.88 0.48 10.49
CA VAL A 40 2.33 0.87 11.84
C VAL A 40 1.28 0.60 12.90
N ALA A 41 -0.01 0.82 12.60
CA ALA A 41 -1.11 0.51 13.51
C ALA A 41 -1.27 -0.99 13.79
N ALA A 42 -0.78 -1.86 12.89
CA ALA A 42 -0.76 -3.30 13.11
C ALA A 42 0.40 -3.73 14.03
N ALA A 43 1.43 -2.92 14.23
CA ALA A 43 2.52 -3.25 15.14
C ALA A 43 2.11 -3.08 16.63
N PRO A 44 2.75 -3.79 17.56
CA PRO A 44 3.78 -4.80 17.35
C PRO A 44 3.22 -6.21 17.03
N GLY A 45 1.98 -6.52 17.42
CA GLY A 45 1.46 -7.90 17.42
C GLY A 45 0.60 -8.32 16.23
N GLY A 46 0.15 -7.38 15.41
CA GLY A 46 -0.74 -7.59 14.28
C GLY A 46 -0.05 -7.63 12.91
N LEU A 47 1.26 -7.45 12.82
CA LEU A 47 1.97 -7.41 11.53
C LEU A 47 1.80 -8.70 10.71
N ALA A 48 1.59 -9.84 11.37
CA ALA A 48 1.35 -11.13 10.71
C ALA A 48 -0.01 -11.21 9.96
N SER A 49 -0.98 -10.33 10.25
CA SER A 49 -2.26 -10.30 9.53
C SER A 49 -2.25 -9.44 8.27
N LEU A 50 -1.16 -8.70 8.04
CA LEU A 50 -1.01 -7.89 6.84
C LEU A 50 -0.78 -8.76 5.62
N THR A 51 -1.39 -8.32 4.52
CA THR A 51 -1.32 -8.89 3.18
C THR A 51 -0.36 -8.09 2.32
N PRO A 52 0.08 -8.61 1.17
CA PRO A 52 0.92 -7.84 0.24
C PRO A 52 0.30 -6.50 -0.20
N ASP A 53 -1.02 -6.42 -0.25
CA ASP A 53 -1.79 -5.26 -0.71
C ASP A 53 -1.65 -4.06 0.24
N ASP A 54 -1.50 -4.32 1.54
CA ASP A 54 -1.43 -3.28 2.56
C ASP A 54 -0.20 -2.36 2.40
N GLY A 55 0.87 -2.89 1.81
CA GLY A 55 2.15 -2.19 1.63
C GLY A 55 2.40 -1.63 0.24
N ARG A 56 1.57 -1.95 -0.77
CA ARG A 56 1.79 -1.45 -2.14
C ARG A 56 1.80 0.08 -2.21
N GLY A 57 0.94 0.76 -1.45
CA GLY A 57 0.87 2.21 -1.43
C GLY A 57 2.13 2.90 -0.90
N VAL A 58 2.94 2.22 -0.07
CA VAL A 58 4.21 2.78 0.44
C VAL A 58 5.20 3.05 -0.70
N ALA A 59 5.23 2.17 -1.70
CA ALA A 59 6.14 2.31 -2.81
C ALA A 59 5.68 3.38 -3.80
N GLN A 60 4.43 3.84 -3.75
CA GLN A 60 3.90 4.88 -4.62
C GLN A 60 4.17 6.27 -4.02
N PRO A 61 4.58 7.26 -4.84
CA PRO A 61 4.72 7.23 -6.30
C PRO A 61 6.09 6.75 -6.79
N TYR A 62 6.93 6.18 -5.93
CA TYR A 62 8.34 5.88 -6.23
C TYR A 62 8.60 4.61 -7.04
N GLY A 63 7.65 3.68 -7.16
CA GLY A 63 7.85 2.39 -7.80
C GLY A 63 6.57 1.56 -7.87
N ASP A 64 6.41 0.78 -8.95
CA ASP A 64 5.18 0.04 -9.25
C ASP A 64 5.26 -1.46 -8.95
N ASP A 65 6.47 -1.98 -8.71
CA ASP A 65 6.75 -3.42 -8.59
C ASP A 65 6.88 -3.90 -7.14
N ALA A 66 6.18 -3.23 -6.21
CA ALA A 66 6.27 -3.53 -4.78
C ALA A 66 5.90 -4.98 -4.46
N GLN A 67 6.84 -5.68 -3.83
CA GLN A 67 6.67 -7.03 -3.30
C GLN A 67 6.71 -6.97 -1.78
N CYS A 68 5.57 -7.25 -1.15
CA CYS A 68 5.43 -7.17 0.31
C CYS A 68 5.08 -8.52 0.93
N SER A 69 5.55 -8.75 2.15
CA SER A 69 5.25 -9.95 2.93
C SER A 69 5.32 -9.70 4.43
N ALA A 70 4.49 -10.43 5.17
CA ALA A 70 4.55 -10.50 6.62
C ALA A 70 5.35 -11.72 7.07
N SER A 71 6.18 -11.58 8.10
CA SER A 71 6.91 -12.69 8.71
C SER A 71 7.27 -12.38 10.16
N GLY A 72 6.90 -13.28 11.08
CA GLY A 72 7.48 -13.36 12.43
C GLY A 72 7.56 -12.04 13.21
N GLY A 73 6.51 -11.21 13.21
CA GLY A 73 6.49 -9.91 13.90
C GLY A 73 7.07 -8.75 13.09
N SER A 74 7.29 -8.95 11.79
CA SER A 74 7.71 -7.93 10.85
C SER A 74 6.87 -7.93 9.58
N TYR A 75 6.83 -6.80 8.91
CA TYR A 75 6.25 -6.62 7.59
C TYR A 75 7.27 -5.91 6.70
N GLN A 76 7.55 -6.48 5.53
CA GLN A 76 8.56 -5.98 4.62
C GLN A 76 7.98 -5.70 3.24
N CYS A 77 8.50 -4.68 2.58
CA CYS A 77 8.24 -4.37 1.18
C CYS A 77 9.55 -4.12 0.45
N THR A 78 9.69 -4.59 -0.79
CA THR A 78 10.82 -4.29 -1.67
C THR A 78 10.30 -3.83 -3.02
N TRP A 79 10.90 -2.79 -3.59
CA TRP A 79 10.53 -2.26 -4.91
C TRP A 79 11.75 -1.67 -5.62
N THR A 80 11.62 -1.48 -6.93
CA THR A 80 12.57 -0.79 -7.79
C THR A 80 12.12 0.67 -7.90
N PRO A 81 12.94 1.66 -7.49
CA PRO A 81 12.62 3.06 -7.71
C PRO A 81 12.44 3.38 -9.20
N HIS A 82 11.53 4.28 -9.52
CA HIS A 82 11.40 4.83 -10.86
C HIS A 82 12.67 5.57 -11.26
N HIS A 83 12.92 5.61 -12.56
CA HIS A 83 14.13 6.18 -13.14
C HIS A 83 14.17 7.71 -13.07
N ASP A 84 13.03 8.37 -12.86
CA ASP A 84 12.91 9.81 -12.64
C ASP A 84 13.11 10.21 -11.16
N ALA A 85 13.16 9.25 -10.24
CA ALA A 85 13.47 9.48 -8.82
C ALA A 85 14.93 9.89 -8.57
N GLY A 86 15.76 10.02 -9.62
CA GLY A 86 17.18 10.36 -9.51
C GLY A 86 18.02 9.15 -9.11
N SER A 87 18.92 9.34 -8.15
CA SER A 87 19.72 8.24 -7.60
C SER A 87 18.92 7.39 -6.59
N SER A 88 19.38 6.18 -6.30
CA SER A 88 18.80 5.36 -5.21
C SER A 88 18.85 6.07 -3.85
N ALA A 89 19.80 7.00 -3.66
CA ALA A 89 19.88 7.81 -2.45
C ALA A 89 18.79 8.89 -2.39
N ASP A 90 18.48 9.52 -3.53
CA ASP A 90 17.40 10.50 -3.63
C ASP A 90 16.04 9.81 -3.40
N ALA A 91 15.83 8.64 -4.00
CA ALA A 91 14.64 7.82 -3.75
C ALA A 91 14.52 7.41 -2.27
N LEU A 92 15.64 7.03 -1.63
CA LEU A 92 15.67 6.72 -0.21
C LEU A 92 15.24 7.93 0.64
N GLN A 93 15.75 9.13 0.32
CA GLN A 93 15.44 10.36 1.03
C GLN A 93 13.98 10.81 0.83
N ALA A 94 13.45 10.64 -0.38
CA ALA A 94 12.07 11.01 -0.69
C ALA A 94 11.07 10.17 0.15
N VAL A 95 11.26 8.85 0.18
CA VAL A 95 10.43 7.96 1.01
C VAL A 95 10.61 8.28 2.51
N ALA A 96 11.82 8.64 2.94
CA ALA A 96 12.07 9.06 4.32
C ALA A 96 11.27 10.32 4.71
N ALA A 97 11.20 11.29 3.79
CA ALA A 97 10.41 12.51 3.97
C ALA A 97 8.92 12.18 4.11
N ASP A 98 8.41 11.26 3.29
CA ASP A 98 7.03 10.77 3.42
C ASP A 98 6.80 10.06 4.75
N ILE A 99 7.72 9.20 5.22
CA ILE A 99 7.62 8.58 6.54
C ILE A 99 7.51 9.64 7.64
N ALA A 100 8.40 10.64 7.63
CA ALA A 100 8.38 11.73 8.61
C ALA A 100 7.09 12.57 8.55
N SER A 101 6.57 12.82 7.34
CA SER A 101 5.35 13.58 7.10
C SER A 101 4.09 12.81 7.54
N CYS A 102 4.03 11.52 7.21
CA CYS A 102 2.87 10.67 7.47
C CYS A 102 2.79 10.22 8.94
N LEU A 103 3.93 10.14 9.63
CA LEU A 103 4.06 9.65 11.00
C LEU A 103 4.75 10.70 11.89
N PRO A 104 4.06 11.79 12.27
CA PRO A 104 4.67 12.89 13.03
C PRO A 104 5.15 12.49 14.43
N GLU A 105 4.63 11.38 14.98
CA GLU A 105 5.04 10.82 16.28
C GLU A 105 6.31 9.96 16.18
N ALA A 106 6.82 9.71 14.97
CA ALA A 106 8.02 8.91 14.76
C ALA A 106 9.29 9.72 15.02
N THR A 107 10.21 9.13 15.77
CA THR A 107 11.54 9.70 15.96
C THR A 107 12.48 9.18 14.89
N HIS A 108 13.10 10.07 14.12
CA HIS A 108 14.14 9.72 13.16
C HIS A 108 15.49 9.51 13.87
N ASP A 109 16.05 8.30 13.77
CA ASP A 109 17.39 7.97 14.25
C ASP A 109 18.44 8.18 13.16
N GLN A 110 19.15 9.31 13.26
CA GLN A 110 20.18 9.72 12.32
C GLN A 110 21.48 8.92 12.43
N ASN A 111 21.62 8.05 13.45
CA ASN A 111 22.83 7.23 13.66
C ASN A 111 22.86 5.96 12.80
N SER A 112 22.14 5.96 11.68
CA SER A 112 21.96 4.82 10.80
C SER A 112 22.57 5.08 9.42
N PRO A 113 23.91 5.03 9.25
CA PRO A 113 24.55 5.29 7.97
C PRO A 113 24.00 4.41 6.83
N GLY A 114 23.70 5.04 5.69
CA GLY A 114 23.25 4.35 4.47
C GLY A 114 21.82 3.79 4.51
N ARG A 115 21.04 4.09 5.55
CA ARG A 115 19.63 3.73 5.67
C ARG A 115 18.86 4.83 6.42
N GLN A 116 17.55 4.77 6.38
CA GLN A 116 16.67 5.63 7.18
C GLN A 116 16.05 4.77 8.27
N HIS A 117 16.02 5.28 9.49
CA HIS A 117 15.55 4.52 10.64
C HIS A 117 14.64 5.38 11.50
N PHE A 118 13.41 4.95 11.70
CA PHE A 118 12.44 5.64 12.53
C PHE A 118 11.90 4.68 13.58
N TYR A 119 11.54 5.22 14.74
CA TYR A 119 10.88 4.43 15.77
C TYR A 119 9.72 5.19 16.40
N LEU A 120 8.71 4.43 16.82
CA LEU A 120 7.52 4.93 17.51
C LEU A 120 7.28 4.12 18.79
N GLY A 121 6.72 4.79 19.80
CA GLY A 121 6.30 4.16 21.05
C GLY A 121 7.37 4.11 22.14
N ALA A 122 6.98 3.58 23.29
CA ALA A 122 7.83 3.51 24.47
C ALA A 122 8.90 2.41 24.35
N PRO A 123 10.05 2.54 25.04
CA PRO A 123 11.02 1.45 25.15
C PRO A 123 10.35 0.14 25.58
N GLY A 124 10.64 -0.97 24.87
CA GLY A 124 10.05 -2.28 25.11
C GLY A 124 8.68 -2.54 24.48
N LYS A 125 8.13 -1.57 23.73
CA LYS A 125 6.96 -1.74 22.85
C LYS A 125 7.13 -0.92 21.56
N ARG A 126 8.36 -0.90 21.02
CA ARG A 126 8.68 -0.01 19.90
C ARG A 126 8.23 -0.62 18.59
N THR A 127 7.71 0.24 17.72
CA THR A 127 7.63 -0.08 16.30
C THR A 127 8.83 0.55 15.63
N GLU A 128 9.66 -0.29 15.03
CA GLU A 128 10.84 0.12 14.26
C GLU A 128 10.47 0.14 12.78
N ILE A 129 10.92 1.18 12.06
CA ILE A 129 10.73 1.35 10.62
C ILE A 129 12.10 1.59 10.01
N THR A 130 12.56 0.63 9.21
CA THR A 130 13.84 0.71 8.50
C THR A 130 13.60 0.79 7.00
N LEU A 131 14.16 1.79 6.35
CA LEU A 131 14.24 1.88 4.90
C LEU A 131 15.70 1.82 4.47
N ALA A 132 16.06 0.89 3.59
CA ALA A 132 17.44 0.71 3.14
C ALA A 132 17.51 0.24 1.67
N PRO A 133 18.64 0.44 0.98
CA PRO A 133 18.90 -0.23 -0.29
C PRO A 133 18.86 -1.76 -0.15
N ALA A 134 18.30 -2.43 -1.15
CA ALA A 134 18.27 -3.88 -1.31
C ALA A 134 19.03 -4.28 -2.58
N GLY A 135 20.36 -4.29 -2.47
CA GLY A 135 21.23 -4.39 -3.64
C GLY A 135 21.40 -3.03 -4.33
N SER A 136 21.76 -3.04 -5.62
CA SER A 136 22.11 -1.81 -6.35
C SER A 136 20.91 -1.02 -6.87
N ALA A 137 19.76 -1.66 -7.08
CA ALA A 137 18.65 -1.10 -7.83
C ALA A 137 17.30 -1.11 -7.11
N ARG A 138 17.24 -1.56 -5.85
CA ARG A 138 15.98 -1.69 -5.11
C ARG A 138 16.06 -1.03 -3.75
N LEU A 139 14.90 -0.63 -3.24
CA LEU A 139 14.71 -0.23 -1.84
C LEU A 139 13.94 -1.31 -1.11
N ARG A 140 14.18 -1.40 0.20
CA ARG A 140 13.45 -2.26 1.12
C ARG A 140 13.00 -1.48 2.34
N LEU A 141 11.70 -1.49 2.60
CA LEU A 141 11.09 -1.09 3.86
C LEU A 141 10.90 -2.33 4.74
N VAL A 142 11.21 -2.22 6.02
CA VAL A 142 10.88 -3.20 7.06
C VAL A 142 10.24 -2.46 8.23
N VAL A 143 9.07 -2.92 8.66
CA VAL A 143 8.41 -2.51 9.89
C VAL A 143 8.39 -3.69 10.85
N SER A 144 8.86 -3.54 12.08
CA SER A 144 8.87 -4.61 13.08
C SER A 144 8.45 -4.14 14.46
N GLY A 145 7.77 -5.01 15.20
CA GLY A 145 7.50 -4.82 16.63
C GLY A 145 8.63 -5.36 17.50
N GLN A 146 9.04 -4.58 18.51
CA GLN A 146 9.95 -4.97 19.60
C GLN A 146 9.17 -5.10 20.91
#